data_AF-A0A962QSX5-F1
#
_entry.id   AF-A0A962QSX5-F1
#
_cell.length_a   1.000
_cell.length_b   1.000
_cell.length_c   1.000
_cell.angle_alpha   90.00
_cell.angle_beta   90.00
_cell.angle_gamma   90.00
#
_symmetry.space_group_name_H-M   'P 1'
#
loop_
_entity.id
_entity.type
_entity.pdbx_description
1 polymer ?
#
loop_
_entity_poly.entity_id
_entity_poly.type
_entity_poly.pdbx_seq_one_letter_code
_entity_poly.pdbx_strand_id
1 'polypeptide(L)'
;EVMALVQADMEAEIREIGIPVNFGVLDDAALEAAFDRGAVPVVLISSWQIYNEKSPHWVVISGFDEHFVYVNDPFVDYDEGETAIDSVNMPIGRTQFQQMARYGRKGLQSVVLITRREIHE
;
A
#
# COMPACT_ATOMS: atom_id res chain seq x y z
N GLU A 1 2.58 -14.89 18.80
CA GLU A 1 3.98 -15.36 18.77
C GLU A 1 4.48 -15.50 17.33
N VAL A 2 3.80 -16.27 16.47
CA VAL A 2 4.14 -16.43 15.04
C VAL A 2 4.29 -15.10 14.28
N MET A 3 3.33 -14.18 14.41
CA MET A 3 3.39 -12.89 13.68
C MET A 3 4.62 -12.04 14.04
N ALA A 4 5.08 -12.10 15.29
CA ALA A 4 6.25 -11.34 15.73
C ALA A 4 7.55 -11.94 15.19
N LEU A 5 7.60 -13.27 15.07
CA LEU A 5 8.72 -13.97 14.47
C LEU A 5 8.81 -13.69 12.96
N VAL A 6 7.69 -13.80 12.25
CA VAL A 6 7.61 -13.48 10.82
C VAL A 6 8.03 -12.04 10.55
N GLN A 7 7.58 -11.09 11.39
CA GLN A 7 8.01 -9.70 11.28
C GLN A 7 9.52 -9.54 11.48
N ALA A 8 10.10 -10.19 12.49
CA ALA A 8 11.53 -10.11 12.77
C ALA A 8 12.39 -10.69 11.63
N ASP A 9 11.93 -11.78 11.00
CA ASP A 9 12.59 -12.37 9.83
C ASP A 9 12.53 -11.43 8.62
N MET A 10 11.36 -10.82 8.34
CA MET A 10 11.23 -9.81 7.28
C MET A 10 12.13 -8.59 7.53
N GLU A 11 12.22 -8.11 8.77
CA GLU A 11 13.12 -7.00 9.15
C GLU A 11 14.61 -7.39 9.01
N ALA A 12 14.96 -8.66 9.17
CA ALA A 12 16.31 -9.16 8.92
C ALA A 12 16.63 -9.17 7.41
N GLU A 13 15.72 -9.70 6.58
CA GLU A 13 15.87 -9.75 5.12
C GLU A 13 15.98 -8.34 4.51
N ILE A 14 15.13 -7.40 4.94
CA ILE A 14 15.17 -6.00 4.50
C ILE A 14 16.56 -5.38 4.77
N ARG A 15 17.14 -5.66 5.95
CA ARG A 15 18.49 -5.18 6.31
C ARG A 15 19.58 -5.86 5.50
N GLU A 16 19.49 -7.16 5.28
CA GLU A 16 20.48 -7.93 4.50
C GLU A 16 20.54 -7.46 3.04
N ILE A 17 19.38 -7.20 2.44
CA ILE A 17 19.27 -6.73 1.05
C ILE A 17 19.62 -5.22 0.94
N GLY A 18 19.68 -4.50 2.06
CA GLY A 18 20.02 -3.08 2.10
C GLY A 18 18.89 -2.17 1.63
N ILE A 19 17.63 -2.58 1.79
CA ILE A 19 16.46 -1.76 1.45
C ILE A 19 16.37 -0.60 2.46
N PRO A 20 16.35 0.67 2.01
CA PRO A 20 16.23 1.81 2.92
C PRO A 20 14.90 1.81 3.67
N VAL A 21 14.95 1.79 5.00
CA VAL A 21 13.77 1.87 5.87
C VAL A 21 13.68 3.28 6.45
N ASN A 22 12.57 3.96 6.19
CA ASN A 22 12.29 5.29 6.72
C ASN A 22 11.13 5.22 7.71
N PHE A 23 11.35 5.65 8.94
CA PHE A 23 10.30 5.75 9.95
C PHE A 23 9.68 7.16 9.91
N GLY A 24 8.40 7.23 9.55
CA GLY A 24 7.66 8.47 9.46
C GLY A 24 6.25 8.26 8.96
N VAL A 25 5.47 9.33 8.93
CA VAL A 25 4.17 9.34 8.25
C VAL A 25 4.42 9.77 6.81
N LEU A 26 3.98 8.96 5.86
CA LEU A 26 3.95 9.33 4.45
C LEU A 26 2.55 9.83 4.14
N ASP A 27 2.39 11.14 4.08
CA ASP A 27 1.09 11.72 3.73
C ASP A 27 0.79 11.55 2.23
N ASP A 28 -0.46 11.83 1.91
CA ASP A 28 -1.03 11.71 0.57
C ASP A 28 -0.28 12.59 -0.46
N ALA A 29 0.18 13.78 -0.06
CA ALA A 29 0.95 14.66 -0.92
C ALA A 29 2.36 14.11 -1.21
N ALA A 30 3.03 13.54 -0.21
CA ALA A 30 4.34 12.92 -0.39
C ALA A 30 4.25 11.63 -1.23
N LEU A 31 3.14 10.89 -1.11
CA LEU A 31 2.84 9.70 -1.89
C LEU A 31 2.59 10.04 -3.37
N GLU A 32 1.75 11.05 -3.62
CA GLU A 32 1.49 11.61 -4.96
C GLU A 32 2.79 12.13 -5.58
N ALA A 33 3.58 12.90 -4.85
CA ALA A 33 4.86 13.39 -5.35
C ALA A 33 5.86 12.25 -5.66
N ALA A 34 5.85 11.14 -4.90
CA ALA A 34 6.67 9.98 -5.21
C ALA A 34 6.19 9.28 -6.49
N PHE A 35 4.88 9.13 -6.64
CA PHE A 35 4.24 8.59 -7.84
C PHE A 35 4.57 9.43 -9.08
N ASP A 36 4.49 10.75 -9.00
CA ASP A 36 4.83 11.68 -10.08
C ASP A 36 6.31 11.59 -10.52
N ARG A 37 7.20 11.19 -9.60
CA ARG A 37 8.61 10.90 -9.90
C ARG A 37 8.83 9.52 -10.54
N GLY A 38 7.75 8.78 -10.82
CA GLY A 38 7.78 7.45 -11.40
C GLY A 38 7.98 6.31 -10.40
N ALA A 39 7.78 6.56 -9.09
CA ALA A 39 7.69 5.48 -8.12
C ALA A 39 6.35 4.74 -8.26
N VAL A 40 6.33 3.46 -7.93
CA VAL A 40 5.12 2.64 -7.80
C VAL A 40 4.89 2.39 -6.32
N PRO A 41 3.92 3.07 -5.68
CA PRO A 41 3.62 2.85 -4.28
C PRO A 41 2.79 1.58 -4.07
N VAL A 42 3.23 0.74 -3.14
CA VAL A 42 2.47 -0.39 -2.61
C VAL A 42 2.13 -0.06 -1.16
N VAL A 43 0.85 0.00 -0.83
CA VAL A 43 0.35 0.52 0.45
C VAL A 43 -0.45 -0.56 1.16
N LEU A 44 -0.19 -0.69 2.47
CA LEU A 44 -1.00 -1.54 3.32
C LEU A 44 -2.24 -0.77 3.79
N ILE A 45 -3.42 -1.24 3.41
CA ILE A 45 -4.70 -0.68 3.79
C ILE A 45 -5.48 -1.64 4.69
N SER A 46 -6.41 -1.12 5.48
CA SER A 46 -7.45 -1.90 6.14
C SER A 46 -8.57 -2.19 5.14
N SER A 47 -8.79 -3.46 4.78
CA SER A 47 -9.86 -3.86 3.86
C SER A 47 -11.28 -3.72 4.43
N TRP A 48 -11.43 -3.35 5.71
CA TRP A 48 -12.74 -3.25 6.37
C TRP A 48 -13.78 -2.41 5.60
N GLN A 49 -13.36 -1.36 4.89
CA GLN A 49 -14.30 -0.54 4.12
C GLN A 49 -14.64 -1.10 2.73
N ILE A 50 -13.87 -2.06 2.22
CA ILE A 50 -14.08 -2.67 0.90
C ILE A 50 -14.74 -4.05 1.07
N TYR A 51 -14.14 -4.93 1.86
CA TYR A 51 -14.52 -6.34 1.98
C TYR A 51 -15.23 -6.68 3.30
N ASN A 52 -15.52 -5.68 4.15
CA ASN A 52 -16.09 -5.86 5.49
C ASN A 52 -15.29 -6.82 6.43
N GLU A 53 -14.09 -7.21 6.01
CA GLU A 53 -13.17 -8.05 6.77
C GLU A 53 -12.04 -7.18 7.35
N LYS A 54 -11.61 -7.47 8.57
CA LYS A 54 -10.51 -6.73 9.23
C LYS A 54 -9.16 -7.39 8.96
N SER A 55 -8.84 -7.57 7.69
CA SER A 55 -7.55 -8.09 7.26
C SER A 55 -6.68 -6.95 6.71
N PRO A 56 -5.38 -6.88 7.04
CA PRO A 56 -4.47 -5.96 6.39
C PRO A 56 -4.24 -6.41 4.94
N HIS A 57 -4.34 -5.47 4.00
CA HIS A 57 -4.28 -5.81 2.58
C HIS A 57 -3.33 -4.89 1.80
N TRP A 58 -2.50 -5.46 0.92
CA TRP A 58 -1.57 -4.70 0.10
C TRP A 58 -2.20 -4.35 -1.24
N VAL A 59 -2.29 -3.05 -1.53
CA VAL A 59 -2.76 -2.53 -2.81
C VAL A 59 -1.68 -1.73 -3.50
N VAL A 60 -1.74 -1.67 -4.84
CA VAL A 60 -0.84 -0.86 -5.66
C VAL A 60 -1.57 0.41 -6.05
N ILE A 61 -0.95 1.58 -5.86
CA ILE A 61 -1.51 2.83 -6.37
C ILE A 61 -1.21 2.94 -7.86
N SER A 62 -2.26 3.14 -8.66
CA SER A 62 -2.19 3.28 -10.11
C SER A 62 -2.39 4.72 -10.59
N GLY A 63 -2.86 5.63 -9.73
CA GLY A 63 -3.01 7.05 -10.09
C GLY A 63 -3.57 7.93 -8.98
N PHE A 64 -3.54 9.23 -9.25
CA PHE A 64 -4.08 10.29 -8.40
C PHE A 64 -4.89 11.29 -9.24
N ASP A 65 -5.93 11.86 -8.65
CA ASP A 65 -6.54 13.10 -9.11
C ASP A 65 -6.91 14.01 -7.91
N GLU A 66 -7.65 15.10 -8.17
CA GLU A 66 -8.04 16.07 -7.14
C GLU A 66 -8.87 15.45 -5.99
N HIS A 67 -9.62 14.37 -6.26
CA HIS A 67 -10.62 13.81 -5.37
C HIS A 67 -10.36 12.35 -4.98
N PHE A 68 -9.58 11.61 -5.77
CA PHE A 68 -9.43 10.17 -5.68
C PHE A 68 -7.96 9.71 -5.75
N VAL A 69 -7.70 8.61 -5.05
CA VAL A 69 -6.54 7.74 -5.23
C VAL A 69 -7.04 6.49 -5.93
N TYR A 70 -6.44 6.14 -7.05
CA TYR A 70 -6.77 4.94 -7.80
C TYR A 70 -5.88 3.79 -7.35
N VAL A 71 -6.48 2.65 -7.03
CA VAL A 71 -5.74 1.47 -6.56
C VAL A 71 -6.07 0.24 -7.39
N ASN A 72 -5.07 -0.62 -7.54
CA ASN A 72 -5.22 -1.99 -8.01
C ASN A 72 -5.06 -2.93 -6.82
N ASP A 73 -6.01 -3.82 -6.68
CA ASP A 73 -6.02 -4.86 -5.67
C ASP A 73 -5.62 -6.21 -6.33
N PRO A 74 -4.55 -6.89 -5.86
CA PRO A 74 -4.16 -8.19 -6.39
C PRO A 74 -5.09 -9.34 -5.97
N PHE A 75 -5.98 -9.11 -5.00
CA PHE A 75 -7.01 -10.03 -4.57
C PHE A 75 -8.26 -9.84 -5.43
N VAL A 76 -8.73 -10.95 -5.98
CA VAL A 76 -9.97 -11.02 -6.76
C VAL A 76 -10.82 -12.06 -6.07
N ASP A 77 -11.95 -11.66 -5.48
CA ASP A 77 -12.86 -12.58 -4.82
C ASP A 77 -13.74 -13.30 -5.86
N TYR A 78 -13.19 -14.35 -6.45
CA TYR A 78 -13.91 -15.18 -7.42
C TYR A 78 -15.15 -15.88 -6.84
N ASP A 79 -15.20 -16.07 -5.52
CA ASP A 79 -16.30 -16.75 -4.84
C ASP A 79 -17.52 -15.83 -4.67
N GLU A 80 -17.30 -14.51 -4.51
CA GLU A 80 -18.36 -13.49 -4.57
C GLU A 80 -18.67 -12.98 -5.99
N GLY A 81 -18.00 -13.53 -7.00
CA GLY A 81 -18.24 -13.21 -8.41
C GLY A 81 -17.50 -11.96 -8.91
N GLU A 82 -16.48 -11.50 -8.19
CA GLU A 82 -15.60 -10.45 -8.67
C GLU A 82 -14.81 -10.91 -9.89
N THR A 83 -14.61 -9.99 -10.82
CA THR A 83 -13.70 -10.18 -11.94
C THR A 83 -12.43 -9.38 -11.70
N ALA A 84 -11.33 -9.79 -12.33
CA ALA A 84 -10.06 -9.05 -12.25
C ALA A 84 -10.17 -7.58 -12.74
N ILE A 85 -11.25 -7.21 -13.42
CA ILE A 85 -11.53 -5.83 -13.83
C ILE A 85 -12.04 -5.01 -12.64
N ASP A 86 -12.79 -5.63 -11.73
CA ASP A 86 -13.37 -4.95 -10.57
C ASP A 86 -12.28 -4.56 -9.56
N SER A 87 -11.16 -5.28 -9.53
CA SER A 87 -9.99 -5.00 -8.70
C SER A 87 -8.98 -4.02 -9.32
N VAL A 88 -9.28 -3.46 -10.51
CA VAL A 88 -8.36 -2.55 -11.24
C VAL A 88 -8.90 -1.13 -11.28
N ASN A 89 -8.05 -0.15 -10.97
CA ASN A 89 -8.36 1.29 -10.93
C ASN A 89 -9.58 1.62 -10.06
N MET A 90 -9.69 0.99 -8.90
CA MET A 90 -10.73 1.32 -7.93
C MET A 90 -10.51 2.73 -7.38
N PRO A 91 -11.49 3.64 -7.52
CA PRO A 91 -11.38 5.00 -6.99
C PRO A 91 -11.69 5.02 -5.49
N ILE A 92 -10.74 5.49 -4.69
CA ILE A 92 -10.92 5.71 -3.25
C ILE A 92 -10.76 7.22 -2.98
N GLY A 93 -11.75 7.85 -2.36
CA GLY A 93 -11.66 9.29 -2.06
C GLY A 93 -10.44 9.60 -1.18
N ARG A 94 -9.70 10.69 -1.43
CA ARG A 94 -8.40 10.94 -0.72
C ARG A 94 -8.53 10.90 0.80
N THR A 95 -9.56 11.51 1.36
CA THR A 95 -9.85 11.47 2.81
C THR A 95 -10.13 10.05 3.32
N GLN A 96 -10.81 9.24 2.52
CA GLN A 96 -11.09 7.84 2.85
C GLN A 96 -9.82 7.00 2.78
N PHE A 97 -9.01 7.19 1.74
CA PHE A 97 -7.73 6.51 1.57
C PHE A 97 -6.79 6.76 2.75
N GLN A 98 -6.68 8.00 3.23
CA GLN A 98 -5.86 8.32 4.41
C GLN A 98 -6.32 7.62 5.69
N GLN A 99 -7.62 7.34 5.82
CA GLN A 99 -8.16 6.57 6.94
C GLN A 99 -7.85 5.08 6.78
N MET A 100 -7.96 4.57 5.56
CA MET A 100 -7.71 3.16 5.22
C MET A 100 -6.22 2.79 5.28
N ALA A 101 -5.32 3.69 4.89
CA ALA A 101 -3.86 3.51 4.92
C ALA A 101 -3.28 3.48 6.35
N ARG A 102 -4.14 3.63 7.37
CA ARG A 102 -3.78 3.48 8.78
C ARG A 102 -4.41 2.20 9.32
N TYR A 103 -3.56 1.30 9.80
CA TYR A 103 -3.97 0.01 10.33
C TYR A 103 -3.73 -0.12 11.84
N GLY A 104 -4.67 -0.78 12.51
CA GLY A 104 -4.63 -1.08 13.94
C GLY A 104 -4.86 0.13 14.86
N ARG A 105 -4.97 -0.14 16.17
CA ARG A 105 -5.28 0.88 17.21
C ARG A 105 -4.23 1.98 17.34
N LYS A 106 -3.02 1.76 16.84
CA LYS A 106 -1.90 2.72 16.88
C LYS A 106 -1.80 3.57 15.61
N GLY A 107 -2.64 3.34 14.61
CA GLY A 107 -2.59 4.06 13.33
C GLY A 107 -1.28 3.83 12.57
N LEU A 108 -0.82 2.57 12.54
CA LEU A 108 0.41 2.21 11.84
C LEU A 108 0.19 2.32 10.33
N GLN A 109 1.22 2.76 9.62
CA GLN A 109 1.21 2.86 8.18
C GLN A 109 2.44 2.14 7.63
N SER A 110 2.26 1.42 6.54
CA SER A 110 3.35 0.75 5.81
C SER A 110 3.21 1.03 4.33
N VAL A 111 4.28 1.55 3.72
CA VAL A 111 4.35 1.85 2.29
C VAL A 111 5.69 1.35 1.76
N VAL A 112 5.65 0.65 0.63
CA VAL A 112 6.83 0.26 -0.15
C VAL A 112 6.82 1.10 -1.43
N LEU A 113 7.89 1.86 -1.65
CA LEU A 113 8.06 2.64 -2.88
C LEU A 113 9.03 1.89 -3.80
N ILE A 114 8.51 1.38 -4.90
CA ILE A 114 9.33 0.74 -5.94
C ILE A 114 9.75 1.82 -6.94
N THR A 115 11.05 2.00 -7.13
CA THR A 115 11.58 2.95 -8.10
C THR A 115 12.44 2.25 -9.13
N ARG A 116 12.59 2.85 -10.31
CA ARG A 116 13.60 2.40 -11.26
C ARG A 116 14.97 2.58 -10.60
N ARG A 117 15.79 1.52 -10.62
CA ARG A 117 17.18 1.61 -10.17
C ARG A 117 17.90 2.67 -11.00
N GLU A 118 18.34 3.76 -10.37
CA GLU A 118 19.24 4.70 -11.01
C GLU A 118 20.59 4.00 -11.22
N ILE A 119 20.95 3.76 -12.48
CA ILE A 119 22.29 3.31 -12.84
C ILE A 119 23.12 4.58 -12.94
N HIS A 120 23.86 4.91 -11.88
CA HIS A 120 24.93 5.92 -12.00
C HIS A 120 26.05 5.28 -12.83
N GLU A 121 26.34 5.85 -13.99
CA GLU A 121 27.53 5.55 -14.80
C GLU A 121 28.83 6.03 -14.12
#